data_AF-A0A7C1F1V9-F1
#
_entry.id   AF-A0A7C1F1V9-F1
#
_cell.length_a   1.000
_cell.length_b   1.000
_cell.length_c   1.000
_cell.angle_alpha   90.00
_cell.angle_beta   90.00
_cell.angle_gamma   90.00
#
_symmetry.space_group_name_H-M   'P 1'
#
loop_
_entity.id
_entity.type
_entity.pdbx_description
1 polymer ?
#
loop_
_entity_poly.entity_id
_entity_poly.type
_entity_poly.pdbx_seq_one_letter_code
_entity_poly.pdbx_strand_id
1 'polypeptide(L)'
;MAANDVRWTPFDLIFFDCDSTLSSIEGIDELARFKGKEMRVSVLTEKAMNGDLDLAQVYGKRLKAIRPTRGQLKAIEEKYWQTLVPDAREVVNALRFLGKQVFIISGGLAEPVRGFGKRLGVPPENIRAVELEYNELSGDWWRYHDPGTRNRQTYLDYNDESPLTVSSGKPQIVRELAAGKHGRKMMIGDGASDLAARSEVDLFVGFGGVVARKKVQEEADAFVKVNSLAPILPLAAGIAGYARTIGTEHQAVFERGIQMIKSTNGDVTIKHDDLRVALANTFITPAPE
;
A
#
# COMPACT_ATOMS: atom_id res chain seq x y z
N MET A 1 -35.47 -18.45 10.82
CA MET A 1 -34.90 -17.53 9.82
C MET A 1 -33.50 -18.04 9.51
N ALA A 2 -33.23 -18.41 8.26
CA ALA A 2 -31.96 -19.02 7.86
C ALA A 2 -30.81 -18.06 8.21
N ALA A 3 -29.84 -18.54 8.99
CA ALA A 3 -28.56 -17.84 9.11
C ALA A 3 -27.99 -17.75 7.70
N ASN A 4 -27.82 -16.53 7.16
CA ASN A 4 -27.17 -16.33 5.88
C ASN A 4 -25.81 -17.06 5.92
N ASP A 5 -25.62 -18.02 5.01
CA ASP A 5 -24.35 -18.72 4.78
C ASP A 5 -23.36 -17.75 4.12
N VAL A 6 -22.94 -16.71 4.85
CA VAL A 6 -21.98 -15.71 4.37
C VAL A 6 -20.62 -16.39 4.30
N ARG A 7 -20.16 -16.67 3.09
CA ARG A 7 -18.84 -17.27 2.82
C ARG A 7 -17.82 -16.19 2.52
N TRP A 8 -16.60 -16.35 3.04
CA TRP A 8 -15.49 -15.46 2.70
C TRP A 8 -15.06 -15.71 1.25
N THR A 9 -15.40 -14.78 0.36
CA THR A 9 -14.99 -14.86 -1.05
C THR A 9 -13.60 -14.27 -1.23
N PRO A 10 -12.70 -14.90 -2.01
CA PRO A 10 -11.36 -14.36 -2.27
C PRO A 10 -11.40 -13.03 -3.05
N PHE A 11 -10.27 -12.32 -3.02
CA PHE A 11 -10.03 -11.07 -3.75
C PHE A 11 -9.03 -11.31 -4.88
N ASP A 12 -9.17 -10.57 -5.99
CA ASP A 12 -8.43 -10.79 -7.23
C ASP A 12 -7.43 -9.67 -7.52
N LEU A 13 -7.81 -8.44 -7.21
CA LEU A 13 -6.98 -7.23 -7.38
C LEU A 13 -6.52 -6.77 -5.99
N ILE A 14 -5.22 -6.89 -5.72
CA ILE A 14 -4.63 -6.59 -4.41
C ILE A 14 -3.71 -5.39 -4.54
N PHE A 15 -4.08 -4.29 -3.88
CA PHE A 15 -3.35 -3.03 -3.90
C PHE A 15 -2.63 -2.83 -2.57
N PHE A 16 -1.33 -2.54 -2.63
CA PHE A 16 -0.53 -2.23 -1.45
C PHE A 16 -0.05 -0.77 -1.50
N ASP A 17 -0.07 -0.11 -0.35
CA ASP A 17 0.83 1.02 -0.13
C ASP A 17 2.29 0.55 0.00
N CYS A 18 3.22 1.47 -0.20
CA CYS A 18 4.66 1.20 -0.07
C CYS A 18 5.20 1.60 1.31
N ASP A 19 5.20 2.91 1.60
CA ASP A 19 5.72 3.47 2.85
C ASP A 19 4.87 2.97 4.02
N SER A 20 5.53 2.68 5.15
CA SER A 20 4.91 2.14 6.37
C SER A 20 4.05 0.86 6.19
N THR A 21 4.08 0.21 5.02
CA THR A 21 3.24 -0.94 4.66
C THR A 21 4.03 -2.10 4.05
N LEU A 22 4.62 -1.94 2.85
CA LEU A 22 5.54 -2.94 2.29
C LEU A 22 6.96 -2.77 2.84
N SER A 23 7.32 -1.54 3.19
CA SER A 23 8.57 -1.18 3.86
C SER A 23 8.27 -0.37 5.12
N SER A 24 9.08 -0.51 6.17
CA SER A 24 8.84 0.12 7.47
C SER A 24 9.31 1.57 7.59
N ILE A 25 9.73 2.18 6.48
CA ILE A 25 10.22 3.56 6.44
C ILE A 25 9.30 4.46 5.59
N GLU A 26 9.47 5.76 5.77
CA GLU A 26 8.92 6.82 4.93
C GLU A 26 10.03 7.37 4.02
N GLY A 27 9.96 7.12 2.71
CA GLY A 27 11.06 7.46 1.79
C GLY A 27 11.41 8.96 1.77
N ILE A 28 10.42 9.85 1.92
CA ILE A 28 10.63 11.30 1.96
C ILE A 28 11.33 11.74 3.25
N ASP A 29 11.02 11.10 4.37
CA ASP A 29 11.64 11.41 5.66
C ASP A 29 13.10 10.96 5.66
N GLU A 30 13.39 9.81 5.07
CA GLU A 30 14.77 9.33 4.85
C GLU A 30 15.58 10.29 3.95
N LEU A 31 14.95 10.86 2.93
CA LEU A 31 15.61 11.90 2.12
C LEU A 31 15.88 13.18 2.92
N ALA A 32 14.97 13.56 3.82
CA ALA A 32 15.17 14.71 4.70
C ALA A 32 16.30 14.46 5.72
N ARG A 33 16.45 13.23 6.21
CA ARG A 33 17.58 12.81 7.07
C ARG A 33 18.92 13.04 6.39
N PHE A 34 19.08 12.67 5.12
CA PHE A 34 20.32 12.94 4.37
C PHE A 34 20.69 14.42 4.26
N LYS A 35 19.74 15.34 4.48
CA LYS A 35 19.95 16.79 4.42
C LYS A 35 19.96 17.46 5.80
N GLY A 36 19.87 16.69 6.89
CA GLY A 36 19.76 17.22 8.25
C GLY A 36 18.46 17.99 8.52
N LYS A 37 17.38 17.69 7.78
CA LYS A 37 16.07 18.37 7.87
C LYS A 37 14.98 17.51 8.49
N GLU A 38 15.35 16.41 9.13
CA GLU A 38 14.47 15.36 9.65
C GLU A 38 13.30 15.90 10.50
N MET A 39 13.60 16.63 11.57
CA MET A 39 12.60 17.10 12.55
C MET A 39 11.44 17.90 11.92
N ARG A 40 11.73 18.72 10.90
CA ARG A 40 10.70 19.55 10.27
C ARG A 40 9.84 18.73 9.29
N VAL A 41 10.43 17.72 8.66
CA VAL A 41 9.76 16.93 7.63
C VAL A 41 8.91 15.83 8.25
N SER A 42 9.42 15.13 9.27
CA SER A 42 8.67 14.05 9.95
C SER A 42 7.39 14.54 10.60
N VAL A 43 7.40 15.70 11.27
CA VAL A 43 6.20 16.31 11.86
C VAL A 43 5.14 16.63 10.81
N LEU A 44 5.57 17.05 9.61
CA LEU A 44 4.64 17.31 8.51
C LEU A 44 4.07 16.00 7.94
N THR A 45 4.90 14.96 7.83
CA THR A 45 4.50 13.61 7.39
C THR A 45 3.47 13.02 8.34
N GLU A 46 3.74 13.04 9.64
CA GLU A 46 2.85 12.51 10.68
C GLU A 46 1.47 13.19 10.64
N LYS A 47 1.43 14.52 10.62
CA LYS A 47 0.18 15.28 10.53
C LYS A 47 -0.59 14.99 9.25
N ALA A 48 0.10 14.90 8.11
CA ALA A 48 -0.56 14.63 6.84
C ALA A 48 -1.16 13.20 6.81
N MET A 49 -0.42 12.20 7.31
CA MET A 49 -0.88 10.81 7.33
C MET A 49 -1.94 10.52 8.38
N ASN A 50 -1.99 11.30 9.47
CA ASN A 50 -3.09 11.27 10.44
C ASN A 50 -4.36 12.00 9.92
N GLY A 51 -4.25 12.75 8.83
CA GLY A 51 -5.36 13.50 8.24
C GLY A 51 -5.53 14.94 8.75
N ASP A 52 -4.54 15.46 9.50
CA ASP A 52 -4.55 16.81 10.08
C ASP A 52 -4.11 17.91 9.08
N LEU A 53 -3.40 17.54 8.02
CA LEU A 53 -2.92 18.44 6.98
C LEU A 53 -3.20 17.89 5.59
N ASP A 54 -3.47 18.80 4.63
CA ASP A 54 -3.57 18.42 3.23
C ASP A 54 -2.21 17.94 2.70
N LEU A 55 -2.19 16.70 2.21
CA LEU A 55 -1.02 16.01 1.70
C LEU A 55 -0.33 16.82 0.59
N ALA A 56 -1.09 17.50 -0.28
CA ALA A 56 -0.57 18.21 -1.44
C ALA A 56 0.29 19.39 -1.04
N GLN A 57 -0.22 20.18 -0.09
CA GLN A 57 0.48 21.35 0.42
C GLN A 57 1.76 20.98 1.19
N VAL A 58 1.76 19.81 1.83
CA VAL A 58 2.91 19.30 2.58
C VAL A 58 3.95 18.69 1.64
N TYR A 59 3.52 17.92 0.64
CA TYR A 59 4.38 17.21 -0.30
C TYR A 59 5.31 18.16 -1.06
N GLY A 60 4.74 19.18 -1.70
CA GLY A 60 5.52 20.14 -2.48
C GLY A 60 6.53 20.92 -1.64
N LYS A 61 6.19 21.23 -0.38
CA LYS A 61 7.10 21.92 0.55
C LYS A 61 8.25 21.01 1.00
N ARG A 62 7.98 19.73 1.27
CA ARG A 62 9.01 18.73 1.65
C ARG A 62 10.03 18.56 0.52
N LEU A 63 9.59 18.33 -0.70
CA LEU A 63 10.51 18.11 -1.84
C LEU A 63 11.33 19.35 -2.20
N LYS A 64 10.73 20.55 -2.21
CA LYS A 64 11.47 21.81 -2.42
C LYS A 64 12.60 22.00 -1.40
N ALA A 65 12.39 21.55 -0.16
CA ALA A 65 13.39 21.64 0.90
C ALA A 65 14.50 20.58 0.77
N ILE A 66 14.16 19.38 0.31
CA ILE A 66 15.08 18.23 0.24
C ILE A 66 16.01 18.35 -0.97
N ARG A 67 15.46 18.63 -2.16
CA ARG A 67 16.20 18.63 -3.43
C ARG A 67 17.01 17.33 -3.66
N PRO A 68 16.34 16.17 -3.81
CA PRO A 68 17.02 14.87 -3.83
C PRO A 68 17.84 14.64 -5.10
N THR A 69 19.03 14.05 -4.96
CA THR A 69 19.85 13.62 -6.09
C THR A 69 19.48 12.21 -6.55
N ARG A 70 19.83 11.81 -7.78
CA ARG A 70 19.62 10.43 -8.28
C ARG A 70 20.30 9.39 -7.38
N GLY A 71 21.49 9.70 -6.88
CA GLY A 71 22.19 8.84 -5.92
C GLY A 71 21.40 8.65 -4.62
N GLN A 72 20.73 9.70 -4.14
CA GLN A 72 19.85 9.60 -2.97
C GLN A 72 18.60 8.78 -3.25
N LEU A 73 17.99 8.90 -4.44
CA LEU A 73 16.86 8.06 -4.83
C LEU A 73 17.22 6.57 -4.83
N LYS A 74 18.37 6.21 -5.42
CA LYS A 74 18.87 4.83 -5.37
C LYS A 74 19.11 4.37 -3.93
N ALA A 75 19.61 5.24 -3.06
CA ALA A 75 19.78 4.91 -1.65
C ALA A 75 18.43 4.65 -0.93
N ILE A 76 17.36 5.35 -1.31
CA ILE A 76 16.00 5.07 -0.81
C ILE A 76 15.51 3.71 -1.30
N GLU A 77 15.72 3.37 -2.58
CA GLU A 77 15.35 2.04 -3.10
C GLU A 77 16.01 0.91 -2.27
N GLU A 78 17.31 1.03 -2.00
CA GLU A 78 18.02 0.05 -1.19
C GLU A 78 17.52 0.02 0.26
N LYS A 79 17.20 1.19 0.83
CA LYS A 79 16.60 1.26 2.18
C LYS A 79 15.25 0.57 2.23
N TYR A 80 14.37 0.78 1.23
CA TYR A 80 13.09 0.07 1.17
C TYR A 80 13.27 -1.44 1.19
N TRP A 81 14.26 -1.94 0.43
CA TRP A 81 14.57 -3.37 0.44
C TRP A 81 15.12 -3.88 1.78
N GLN A 82 16.02 -3.12 2.41
CA GLN A 82 16.62 -3.49 3.69
C GLN A 82 15.63 -3.46 4.85
N THR A 83 14.54 -2.70 4.69
CA THR A 83 13.50 -2.47 5.71
C THR A 83 12.16 -3.02 5.26
N LEU A 84 12.17 -4.12 4.49
CA LEU A 84 10.96 -4.87 4.15
C LEU A 84 10.19 -5.22 5.43
N VAL A 85 8.88 -4.97 5.41
CA VAL A 85 8.01 -5.47 6.47
C VAL A 85 8.05 -7.00 6.48
N PRO A 86 8.06 -7.65 7.67
CA PRO A 86 8.10 -9.10 7.74
C PRO A 86 7.02 -9.77 6.88
N ASP A 87 7.42 -10.84 6.19
CA ASP A 87 6.62 -11.62 5.26
C ASP A 87 6.18 -10.90 3.97
N ALA A 88 6.56 -9.64 3.74
CA ALA A 88 6.10 -8.89 2.57
C ALA A 88 6.48 -9.56 1.23
N ARG A 89 7.73 -10.04 1.12
CA ARG A 89 8.20 -10.72 -0.09
C ARG A 89 7.46 -12.04 -0.31
N GLU A 90 7.31 -12.83 0.74
CA GLU A 90 6.66 -14.14 0.72
C GLU A 90 5.17 -14.01 0.37
N VAL A 91 4.49 -13.01 0.93
CA VAL A 91 3.08 -12.71 0.66
C VAL A 91 2.87 -12.27 -0.79
N VAL A 92 3.68 -11.32 -1.29
CA VAL A 92 3.58 -10.87 -2.69
C VAL A 92 3.82 -12.04 -3.65
N ASN A 93 4.81 -12.89 -3.37
CA ASN A 93 5.08 -14.09 -4.18
C ASN A 93 3.90 -15.07 -4.14
N ALA A 94 3.35 -15.35 -2.96
CA ALA A 94 2.22 -16.27 -2.80
C ALA A 94 0.95 -15.77 -3.50
N LEU A 95 0.64 -14.46 -3.40
CA LEU A 95 -0.49 -13.85 -4.11
C LEU A 95 -0.35 -14.03 -5.63
N ARG A 96 0.85 -13.83 -6.17
CA ARG A 96 1.12 -14.02 -7.60
C ARG A 96 1.03 -15.48 -8.01
N PHE A 97 1.58 -16.40 -7.21
CA PHE A 97 1.42 -17.84 -7.41
C PHE A 97 -0.06 -18.27 -7.46
N LEU A 98 -0.89 -17.65 -6.63
CA LEU A 98 -2.34 -17.88 -6.61
C LEU A 98 -3.09 -17.21 -7.77
N GLY A 99 -2.40 -16.49 -8.66
CA GLY A 99 -2.98 -15.83 -9.83
C GLY A 99 -3.63 -14.48 -9.52
N LYS A 100 -3.31 -13.88 -8.37
CA LYS A 100 -3.82 -12.56 -7.98
C LYS A 100 -3.03 -11.45 -8.68
N GLN A 101 -3.70 -10.38 -9.08
CA GLN A 101 -3.05 -9.20 -9.64
C GLN A 101 -2.62 -8.29 -8.50
N VAL A 102 -1.31 -8.13 -8.34
CA VAL A 102 -0.73 -7.28 -7.29
C VAL A 102 -0.35 -5.93 -7.88
N PHE A 103 -0.68 -4.86 -7.14
CA PHE A 103 -0.42 -3.47 -7.48
C PHE A 103 0.25 -2.76 -6.31
N ILE A 104 1.05 -1.74 -6.60
CA ILE A 104 1.62 -0.83 -5.60
C ILE A 104 1.17 0.59 -5.93
N ILE A 105 0.54 1.27 -4.96
CA ILE A 105 0.12 2.66 -5.08
C ILE A 105 0.74 3.43 -3.93
N SER A 106 1.67 4.33 -4.22
CA SER A 106 2.43 5.04 -3.20
C SER A 106 2.41 6.56 -3.41
N GLY A 107 2.42 7.31 -2.31
CA GLY A 107 2.76 8.74 -2.34
C GLY A 107 4.28 8.98 -2.46
N GLY A 108 5.11 7.95 -2.31
CA GLY A 108 6.55 8.02 -2.47
C GLY A 108 7.01 8.33 -3.91
N LEU A 109 8.31 8.53 -4.07
CA LEU A 109 8.90 8.91 -5.36
C LEU A 109 8.97 7.71 -6.31
N ALA A 110 8.63 7.93 -7.57
CA ALA A 110 8.42 6.86 -8.54
C ALA A 110 9.64 6.00 -8.82
N GLU A 111 10.83 6.58 -8.97
CA GLU A 111 12.05 5.82 -9.27
C GLU A 111 12.38 4.79 -8.15
N PRO A 112 12.49 5.19 -6.87
CA PRO A 112 12.69 4.22 -5.77
C PRO A 112 11.57 3.18 -5.64
N VAL A 113 10.30 3.61 -5.71
CA VAL A 113 9.15 2.71 -5.53
C VAL A 113 9.06 1.69 -6.66
N ARG A 114 9.34 2.09 -7.91
CA ARG A 114 9.36 1.18 -9.07
C ARG A 114 10.51 0.20 -8.99
N GLY A 115 11.71 0.64 -8.62
CA GLY A 115 12.85 -0.25 -8.42
C GLY A 115 12.56 -1.30 -7.34
N PHE A 116 12.06 -0.86 -6.19
CA PHE A 116 11.63 -1.71 -5.09
C PHE A 116 10.52 -2.70 -5.49
N GLY A 117 9.44 -2.22 -6.09
CA GLY A 117 8.32 -3.07 -6.52
C GLY A 117 8.72 -4.10 -7.59
N LYS A 118 9.62 -3.72 -8.52
CA LYS A 118 10.19 -4.67 -9.49
C LYS A 118 10.98 -5.77 -8.82
N ARG A 119 11.75 -5.48 -7.75
CA ARG A 119 12.48 -6.49 -6.96
C ARG A 119 11.54 -7.44 -6.22
N LEU A 120 10.37 -6.96 -5.79
CA LEU A 120 9.27 -7.79 -5.28
C LEU A 120 8.52 -8.57 -6.38
N GLY A 121 8.84 -8.29 -7.65
CA GLY A 121 8.26 -8.94 -8.82
C GLY A 121 6.95 -8.31 -9.29
N VAL A 122 6.52 -7.19 -8.74
CA VAL A 122 5.32 -6.47 -9.22
C VAL A 122 5.61 -5.89 -10.60
N PRO A 123 4.75 -6.13 -11.61
CA PRO A 123 4.94 -5.57 -12.94
C PRO A 123 4.99 -4.04 -12.90
N PRO A 124 5.91 -3.37 -13.61
CA PRO A 124 6.02 -1.90 -13.60
C PRO A 124 4.71 -1.17 -13.95
N GLU A 125 3.91 -1.73 -14.85
CA GLU A 125 2.60 -1.24 -15.25
C GLU A 125 1.55 -1.27 -14.12
N ASN A 126 1.78 -2.07 -13.08
CA ASN A 126 0.96 -2.16 -11.87
C ASN A 126 1.48 -1.30 -10.71
N ILE A 127 2.51 -0.48 -10.95
CA ILE A 127 3.09 0.41 -9.95
C ILE A 127 2.73 1.86 -10.28
N ARG A 128 2.17 2.58 -9.32
CA ARG A 128 1.88 4.02 -9.39
C ARG A 128 2.49 4.73 -8.19
N ALA A 129 3.23 5.78 -8.48
CA ALA A 129 3.97 6.58 -7.51
C ALA A 129 4.23 7.97 -8.09
N VAL A 130 4.71 8.91 -7.26
CA VAL A 130 4.84 10.32 -7.66
C VAL A 130 6.05 10.51 -8.57
N GLU A 131 5.80 10.97 -9.79
CA GLU A 131 6.85 11.26 -10.77
C GLU A 131 7.65 12.51 -10.41
N LEU A 132 8.95 12.48 -10.70
CA LEU A 132 9.84 13.63 -10.64
C LEU A 132 10.33 13.96 -12.04
N GLU A 133 10.14 15.19 -12.49
CA GLU A 133 10.80 15.66 -13.71
C GLU A 133 12.14 16.34 -13.43
N TYR A 134 13.17 15.91 -14.14
CA TYR A 134 14.51 16.46 -14.10
C TYR A 134 14.68 17.48 -15.24
N ASN A 135 14.95 18.74 -14.91
CA ASN A 135 15.40 19.73 -15.90
C ASN A 135 16.92 19.85 -15.84
N GLU A 136 17.60 19.24 -16.83
CA GLU A 136 19.07 19.22 -16.92
C GLU A 136 19.69 20.56 -17.35
N LEU A 137 18.89 21.52 -17.84
CA LEU A 137 19.39 22.74 -18.50
C LEU A 137 19.40 24.01 -17.63
N SER A 138 18.57 24.10 -16.59
CA SER A 138 18.39 25.35 -15.83
C SER A 138 19.24 25.50 -14.57
N GLY A 139 19.89 24.44 -14.07
CA GLY A 139 20.59 24.46 -12.77
C GLY A 139 19.66 24.61 -11.55
N ASP A 140 18.47 25.17 -11.73
CA ASP A 140 17.31 25.10 -10.85
C ASP A 140 16.41 23.93 -11.27
N TRP A 141 16.21 23.01 -10.34
CA TRP A 141 15.49 21.76 -10.53
C TRP A 141 14.00 21.95 -10.18
N TRP A 142 13.16 20.98 -10.55
CA TRP A 142 11.68 20.84 -10.36
C TRP A 142 10.72 21.64 -11.26
N ARG A 143 10.02 20.90 -12.13
CA ARG A 143 8.62 21.17 -12.55
C ARG A 143 7.79 19.90 -12.36
N TYR A 144 6.51 20.07 -12.05
CA TYR A 144 5.54 18.98 -11.96
C TYR A 144 4.84 18.87 -13.32
N HIS A 145 4.82 17.69 -13.94
CA HIS A 145 3.90 17.41 -15.05
C HIS A 145 3.30 16.00 -14.93
N ASP A 146 2.07 15.94 -15.44
CA ASP A 146 1.13 14.83 -15.50
C ASP A 146 1.64 13.63 -16.34
N PRO A 147 1.36 12.37 -15.94
CA PRO A 147 1.44 11.22 -16.84
C PRO A 147 0.31 11.21 -17.88
N GLY A 148 0.19 12.28 -18.68
CA GLY A 148 -0.86 12.44 -19.68
C GLY A 148 -0.37 12.85 -21.09
N THR A 149 0.80 13.47 -21.23
CA THR A 149 1.20 14.07 -22.53
C THR A 149 2.66 13.84 -22.88
N ARG A 150 2.95 12.71 -23.53
CA ARG A 150 4.04 12.65 -24.52
C ARG A 150 3.61 13.47 -25.74
N ASN A 151 3.89 14.77 -25.75
CA ASN A 151 4.38 15.52 -26.91
C ASN A 151 4.30 17.04 -26.69
N ARG A 152 5.34 17.71 -27.22
CA ARG A 152 5.53 19.15 -27.45
C ARG A 152 6.03 20.02 -26.30
N GLN A 153 7.29 20.43 -26.50
CA GLN A 153 7.83 21.75 -26.17
C GLN A 153 6.76 22.85 -26.21
N THR A 154 6.43 23.43 -25.06
CA THR A 154 6.37 24.89 -24.82
C THR A 154 6.02 25.14 -23.34
N TYR A 155 6.85 25.93 -22.67
CA TYR A 155 6.47 26.59 -21.41
C TYR A 155 5.30 27.54 -21.70
N LEU A 156 4.20 27.47 -20.92
CA LEU A 156 3.42 28.61 -20.42
C LEU A 156 2.15 28.12 -19.70
N ASP A 157 2.00 28.58 -18.46
CA ASP A 157 0.78 28.74 -17.65
C ASP A 157 -0.15 27.55 -17.30
N TYR A 158 -0.42 27.49 -15.98
CA TYR A 158 -1.69 27.09 -15.34
C TYR A 158 -2.18 25.63 -15.44
N ASN A 159 -1.83 24.81 -14.43
CA ASN A 159 -2.76 24.24 -13.44
C ASN A 159 -2.03 23.22 -12.55
N ASP A 160 -1.96 23.53 -11.25
CA ASP A 160 -1.65 22.60 -10.16
C ASP A 160 -2.73 21.52 -10.12
N GLU A 161 -2.36 20.22 -10.13
CA GLU A 161 -3.01 19.11 -9.41
C GLU A 161 -2.55 17.74 -9.97
N SER A 162 -1.61 17.09 -9.29
CA SER A 162 -1.35 15.65 -9.48
C SER A 162 -2.25 14.86 -8.52
N PRO A 163 -3.03 13.86 -8.98
CA PRO A 163 -3.90 13.09 -8.11
C PRO A 163 -3.17 12.53 -6.89
N LEU A 164 -1.96 11.97 -7.06
CA LEU A 164 -1.15 11.39 -5.97
C LEU A 164 -0.61 12.38 -4.96
N THR A 165 -0.59 13.67 -5.29
CA THR A 165 -0.16 14.70 -4.35
C THR A 165 -1.30 15.10 -3.42
N VAL A 166 -2.56 14.89 -3.79
CA VAL A 166 -3.73 15.20 -2.97
C VAL A 166 -4.13 13.96 -2.15
N SER A 167 -4.68 14.17 -0.96
CA SER A 167 -5.21 13.08 -0.11
C SER A 167 -6.30 12.22 -0.79
N SER A 168 -6.81 12.66 -1.94
CA SER A 168 -7.82 12.03 -2.80
C SER A 168 -7.29 11.25 -4.02
N GLY A 169 -5.97 11.07 -4.17
CA GLY A 169 -5.36 10.43 -5.35
C GLY A 169 -5.47 8.91 -5.47
N LYS A 170 -5.25 8.20 -4.37
CA LYS A 170 -5.29 6.73 -4.34
C LYS A 170 -6.64 6.17 -4.83
N PRO A 171 -7.81 6.73 -4.47
CA PRO A 171 -9.10 6.34 -5.05
C PRO A 171 -9.13 6.35 -6.59
N GLN A 172 -8.68 7.45 -7.21
CA GLN A 172 -8.67 7.59 -8.66
C GLN A 172 -7.74 6.54 -9.30
N ILE A 173 -6.57 6.31 -8.71
CA ILE A 173 -5.61 5.34 -9.24
C ILE A 173 -6.08 3.90 -9.10
N VAL A 174 -6.76 3.56 -7.99
CA VAL A 174 -7.41 2.26 -7.86
C VAL A 174 -8.43 2.07 -8.99
N ARG A 175 -9.26 3.08 -9.30
CA ARG A 175 -10.19 3.02 -10.44
C ARG A 175 -9.49 2.81 -11.77
N GLU A 176 -8.44 3.59 -12.05
CA GLU A 176 -7.69 3.51 -13.29
C GLU A 176 -6.99 2.15 -13.46
N LEU A 177 -6.32 1.65 -12.42
CA LEU A 177 -5.64 0.36 -12.46
C LEU A 177 -6.62 -0.80 -12.53
N ALA A 178 -7.78 -0.70 -11.89
CA ALA A 178 -8.84 -1.70 -11.95
C ALA A 178 -9.67 -1.64 -13.25
N ALA A 179 -9.56 -0.56 -14.05
CA ALA A 179 -10.32 -0.42 -15.27
C ALA A 179 -10.07 -1.60 -16.23
N GLY A 180 -11.16 -2.19 -16.73
CA GLY A 180 -11.14 -3.36 -17.61
C GLY A 180 -10.72 -4.67 -16.93
N LYS A 181 -10.57 -4.70 -15.60
CA LYS A 181 -10.27 -5.92 -14.82
C LYS A 181 -11.53 -6.37 -14.06
N HIS A 182 -11.61 -7.66 -13.83
CA HIS A 182 -12.72 -8.29 -13.11
C HIS A 182 -12.23 -8.87 -11.79
N GLY A 183 -13.15 -9.00 -10.84
CA GLY A 183 -12.88 -9.61 -9.54
C GLY A 183 -12.92 -8.60 -8.39
N ARG A 184 -12.86 -9.13 -7.16
CA ARG A 184 -12.96 -8.30 -5.94
C ARG A 184 -11.64 -7.60 -5.66
N LYS A 185 -11.72 -6.38 -5.15
CA LYS A 185 -10.61 -5.46 -4.88
C LYS A 185 -10.31 -5.40 -3.40
N MET A 186 -9.04 -5.51 -3.03
CA MET A 186 -8.55 -5.32 -1.66
C MET A 186 -7.45 -4.27 -1.66
N MET A 187 -7.53 -3.29 -0.76
CA MET A 187 -6.46 -2.30 -0.53
C MET A 187 -5.87 -2.48 0.86
N ILE A 188 -4.54 -2.42 0.96
CA ILE A 188 -3.78 -2.50 2.20
C ILE A 188 -2.94 -1.24 2.34
N GLY A 189 -3.07 -0.53 3.46
CA GLY A 189 -2.25 0.65 3.77
C GLY A 189 -2.40 1.14 5.20
N ASP A 190 -1.49 1.97 5.68
CA ASP A 190 -1.46 2.46 7.07
C ASP A 190 -2.08 3.86 7.23
N GLY A 191 -2.15 4.65 6.15
CA GLY A 191 -2.41 6.08 6.16
C GLY A 191 -3.85 6.51 5.86
N ALA A 192 -4.16 7.76 6.17
CA ALA A 192 -5.45 8.37 5.80
C ALA A 192 -5.67 8.43 4.27
N SER A 193 -4.60 8.55 3.48
CA SER A 193 -4.67 8.54 2.01
C SER A 193 -5.13 7.18 1.46
N ASP A 194 -4.77 6.10 2.15
CA ASP A 194 -5.13 4.72 1.82
C ASP A 194 -6.57 4.45 2.18
N LEU A 195 -6.95 4.89 3.39
CA LEU A 195 -8.32 4.80 3.87
C LEU A 195 -9.29 5.53 2.93
N ALA A 196 -8.89 6.64 2.31
CA ALA A 196 -9.72 7.31 1.31
C ALA A 196 -10.08 6.40 0.12
N ALA A 197 -9.21 5.45 -0.25
CA ALA A 197 -9.47 4.46 -1.31
C ALA A 197 -10.47 3.37 -0.90
N ARG A 198 -10.91 3.33 0.36
CA ARG A 198 -11.94 2.38 0.85
C ARG A 198 -13.22 2.44 0.02
N SER A 199 -13.62 3.60 -0.51
CA SER A 199 -14.82 3.72 -1.36
C SER A 199 -14.69 3.03 -2.73
N GLU A 200 -13.47 2.65 -3.14
CA GLU A 200 -13.17 2.10 -4.45
C GLU A 200 -12.85 0.60 -4.40
N VAL A 201 -12.79 -0.01 -3.22
CA VAL A 201 -12.45 -1.42 -3.01
C VAL A 201 -13.54 -2.16 -2.24
N ASP A 202 -13.53 -3.49 -2.33
CA ASP A 202 -14.48 -4.37 -1.64
C ASP A 202 -14.05 -4.69 -0.20
N LEU A 203 -12.77 -4.52 0.10
CA LEU A 203 -12.23 -4.59 1.47
C LEU A 203 -11.01 -3.69 1.60
N PHE A 204 -11.06 -2.77 2.56
CA PHE A 204 -9.91 -2.01 3.00
C PHE A 204 -9.32 -2.60 4.29
N VAL A 205 -8.04 -2.95 4.24
CA VAL A 205 -7.26 -3.48 5.36
C VAL A 205 -6.30 -2.39 5.85
N GLY A 206 -6.58 -1.84 7.02
CA GLY A 206 -5.64 -0.94 7.70
C GLY A 206 -4.45 -1.72 8.25
N PHE A 207 -3.23 -1.30 7.91
CA PHE A 207 -2.01 -1.92 8.41
C PHE A 207 -1.37 -1.07 9.50
N GLY A 208 -1.46 -1.53 10.75
CA GLY A 208 -0.89 -0.87 11.93
C GLY A 208 0.42 -1.49 12.42
N GLY A 209 0.98 -2.46 11.69
CA GLY A 209 2.17 -3.20 12.11
C GLY A 209 3.43 -2.34 12.23
N VAL A 210 3.54 -1.26 11.46
CA VAL A 210 4.64 -0.29 11.55
C VAL A 210 4.19 0.96 12.31
N VAL A 211 3.12 1.62 11.87
CA VAL A 211 2.50 2.77 12.54
C VAL A 211 1.00 2.55 12.68
N ALA A 212 0.51 2.48 13.93
CA ALA A 212 -0.92 2.36 14.18
C ALA A 212 -1.57 3.74 14.25
N ARG A 213 -2.35 4.10 13.22
CA ARG A 213 -3.09 5.36 13.15
C ARG A 213 -4.52 5.16 13.62
N LYS A 214 -4.94 5.95 14.63
CA LYS A 214 -6.26 5.83 15.26
C LYS A 214 -7.41 5.88 14.23
N LYS A 215 -7.39 6.87 13.34
CA LYS A 215 -8.42 7.02 12.30
C LYS A 215 -8.55 5.78 11.41
N VAL A 216 -7.42 5.25 10.95
CA VAL A 216 -7.39 4.04 10.10
C VAL A 216 -7.88 2.82 10.86
N GLN A 217 -7.48 2.67 12.13
CA GLN A 217 -7.96 1.59 12.99
C GLN A 217 -9.47 1.64 13.23
N GLU A 218 -10.05 2.83 13.39
CA GLU A 218 -11.49 3.01 13.64
C GLU A 218 -12.33 2.80 12.37
N GLU A 219 -11.80 3.16 11.20
CA GLU A 219 -12.57 3.20 9.95
C GLU A 219 -12.38 1.98 9.04
N ALA A 220 -11.26 1.25 9.15
CA ALA A 220 -10.97 0.11 8.29
C ALA A 220 -11.95 -1.07 8.45
N ASP A 221 -12.12 -1.86 7.38
CA ASP A 221 -12.97 -3.06 7.40
C ASP A 221 -12.30 -4.19 8.18
N ALA A 222 -10.98 -4.31 8.00
CA ALA A 222 -10.09 -5.14 8.76
C ALA A 222 -8.87 -4.33 9.19
N PHE A 223 -8.28 -4.66 10.33
CA PHE A 223 -7.07 -4.00 10.82
C PHE A 223 -6.03 -5.03 11.28
N VAL A 224 -4.82 -4.93 10.76
CA VAL A 224 -3.68 -5.80 11.12
C VAL A 224 -2.72 -5.01 11.99
N LYS A 225 -2.68 -5.33 13.29
CA LYS A 225 -1.86 -4.63 14.29
C LYS A 225 -0.45 -5.23 14.40
N VAL A 226 -0.29 -6.51 14.08
CA VAL A 226 1.00 -7.20 14.15
C VAL A 226 1.96 -6.71 13.06
N ASN A 227 3.26 -6.62 13.37
CA ASN A 227 4.32 -6.28 12.41
C ASN A 227 4.63 -7.49 11.49
N SER A 228 3.68 -7.86 10.65
CA SER A 228 3.82 -8.89 9.62
C SER A 228 2.70 -8.75 8.59
N LEU A 229 3.02 -8.92 7.31
CA LEU A 229 2.01 -8.98 6.24
C LEU A 229 1.41 -10.38 6.04
N ALA A 230 1.88 -11.40 6.76
CA ALA A 230 1.36 -12.77 6.64
C ALA A 230 -0.18 -12.85 6.73
N PRO A 231 -0.90 -12.08 7.59
CA PRO A 231 -2.37 -12.11 7.65
C PRO A 231 -3.06 -11.68 6.36
N ILE A 232 -2.41 -10.90 5.49
CA ILE A 232 -3.00 -10.44 4.23
C ILE A 232 -3.29 -11.62 3.30
N LEU A 233 -2.44 -12.64 3.30
CA LEU A 233 -2.58 -13.79 2.40
C LEU A 233 -3.89 -14.59 2.62
N PRO A 234 -4.23 -15.05 3.83
CA PRO A 234 -5.53 -15.68 4.11
C PRO A 234 -6.71 -14.74 3.90
N LEU A 235 -6.60 -13.45 4.25
CA LEU A 235 -7.66 -12.46 3.98
C LEU A 235 -7.93 -12.31 2.48
N ALA A 236 -6.88 -12.26 1.66
CA ALA A 236 -6.97 -12.13 0.21
C ALA A 236 -7.44 -13.42 -0.48
N ALA A 237 -6.95 -14.57 -0.06
CA ALA A 237 -7.08 -15.80 -0.83
C ALA A 237 -8.12 -16.80 -0.29
N GLY A 238 -8.54 -16.65 0.97
CA GLY A 238 -9.50 -17.56 1.61
C GLY A 238 -9.04 -19.02 1.65
N ILE A 239 -9.96 -19.92 2.01
CA ILE A 239 -9.65 -21.36 2.12
C ILE A 239 -9.28 -22.02 0.78
N ALA A 240 -9.87 -21.55 -0.33
CA ALA A 240 -9.54 -22.02 -1.67
C ALA A 240 -8.09 -21.70 -2.06
N GLY A 241 -7.61 -20.51 -1.65
CA GLY A 241 -6.21 -20.14 -1.77
C GLY A 241 -5.32 -21.03 -0.93
N TYR A 242 -5.69 -21.26 0.33
CA TYR A 242 -4.93 -22.13 1.23
C TYR A 242 -4.71 -23.53 0.64
N ALA A 243 -5.78 -24.16 0.17
CA ALA A 243 -5.72 -25.50 -0.44
C ALA A 243 -4.71 -25.58 -1.60
N ARG A 244 -4.56 -24.51 -2.39
CA ARG A 244 -3.59 -24.43 -3.49
C ARG A 244 -2.14 -24.21 -3.03
N THR A 245 -1.94 -23.74 -1.80
CA THR A 245 -0.59 -23.53 -1.24
C THR A 245 -0.03 -24.75 -0.52
N ILE A 246 -0.86 -25.73 -0.16
CA ILE A 246 -0.42 -26.95 0.53
C ILE A 246 0.65 -27.68 -0.30
N GLY A 247 1.77 -28.02 0.32
CA GLY A 247 2.92 -28.67 -0.31
C GLY A 247 3.83 -27.75 -1.13
N THR A 248 3.55 -26.45 -1.17
CA THR A 248 4.38 -25.43 -1.87
C THR A 248 5.21 -24.62 -0.87
N GLU A 249 6.18 -23.85 -1.36
CA GLU A 249 6.95 -22.90 -0.54
C GLU A 249 6.08 -21.82 0.14
N HIS A 250 4.84 -21.61 -0.35
CA HIS A 250 3.92 -20.59 0.15
C HIS A 250 3.06 -21.07 1.33
N GLN A 251 3.04 -22.37 1.65
CA GLN A 251 2.22 -22.90 2.75
C GLN A 251 2.57 -22.25 4.08
N ALA A 252 3.86 -22.14 4.40
CA ALA A 252 4.31 -21.67 5.71
C ALA A 252 3.90 -20.23 6.01
N VAL A 253 3.94 -19.32 5.01
CA VAL A 253 3.49 -17.93 5.20
C VAL A 253 1.97 -17.85 5.33
N PHE A 254 1.24 -18.72 4.63
CA PHE A 254 -0.22 -18.80 4.73
C PHE A 254 -0.65 -19.24 6.14
N GLU A 255 -0.02 -20.29 6.66
CA GLU A 255 -0.31 -20.81 8.01
C GLU A 255 0.03 -19.80 9.10
N ARG A 256 1.17 -19.08 8.99
CA ARG A 256 1.50 -17.95 9.89
C ARG A 256 0.38 -16.91 9.88
N GLY A 257 -0.11 -16.54 8.70
CA GLY A 257 -1.22 -15.60 8.56
C GLY A 257 -2.50 -16.09 9.26
N ILE A 258 -2.85 -17.38 9.09
CA ILE A 258 -4.03 -17.98 9.76
C ILE A 258 -3.85 -17.95 11.28
N GLN A 259 -2.66 -18.28 11.79
CA GLN A 259 -2.37 -18.25 13.23
C GLN A 259 -2.55 -16.85 13.81
N MET A 260 -2.05 -15.82 13.12
CA MET A 260 -2.22 -14.43 13.54
C MET A 260 -3.68 -13.96 13.50
N ILE A 261 -4.47 -14.40 12.51
CA ILE A 261 -5.91 -14.12 12.47
C ILE A 261 -6.65 -14.76 13.65
N LYS A 262 -6.25 -15.98 14.04
CA LYS A 262 -6.85 -16.72 15.15
C LYS A 262 -6.37 -16.27 16.53
N SER A 263 -5.31 -15.45 16.59
CA SER A 263 -4.72 -14.98 17.82
C SER A 263 -5.72 -14.20 18.68
N THR A 264 -5.79 -14.54 19.96
CA THR A 264 -6.64 -13.83 20.93
C THR A 264 -6.06 -12.47 21.34
N ASN A 265 -4.85 -12.12 20.89
CA ASN A 265 -4.18 -10.86 21.22
C ASN A 265 -4.74 -9.65 20.44
N GLY A 266 -5.71 -9.86 19.55
CA GLY A 266 -6.25 -8.81 18.68
C GLY A 266 -5.25 -8.35 17.61
N ASP A 267 -4.41 -9.28 17.14
CA ASP A 267 -3.43 -9.04 16.07
C ASP A 267 -4.11 -8.68 14.74
N VAL A 268 -5.32 -9.23 14.53
CA VAL A 268 -6.22 -8.89 13.43
C VAL A 268 -7.61 -8.63 13.97
N THR A 269 -8.21 -7.51 13.60
CA THR A 269 -9.61 -7.20 13.94
C THR A 269 -10.44 -7.03 12.67
N ILE A 270 -11.69 -7.48 12.71
CA ILE A 270 -12.67 -7.31 11.63
C ILE A 270 -13.83 -6.50 12.18
N LYS A 271 -14.14 -5.38 11.52
CA LYS A 271 -15.13 -4.40 11.99
C LYS A 271 -16.56 -4.90 11.86
N HIS A 272 -16.91 -5.42 10.70
CA HIS A 272 -18.27 -5.86 10.41
C HIS A 272 -18.51 -7.30 10.88
N ASP A 273 -19.64 -7.54 11.57
CA ASP A 273 -19.95 -8.84 12.17
C ASP A 273 -20.15 -9.94 11.13
N ASP A 274 -20.74 -9.62 9.98
CA ASP A 274 -20.92 -10.53 8.84
C ASP A 274 -19.57 -10.99 8.27
N LEU A 275 -18.62 -10.07 8.07
CA LEU A 275 -17.25 -10.38 7.65
C LEU A 275 -16.53 -11.23 8.71
N ARG A 276 -16.73 -10.93 10.00
CA ARG A 276 -16.14 -11.69 11.10
C ARG A 276 -16.64 -13.13 11.12
N VAL A 277 -17.95 -13.33 10.97
CA VAL A 277 -18.58 -14.65 10.88
C VAL A 277 -18.10 -15.40 9.65
N ALA A 278 -18.03 -14.73 8.49
CA ALA A 278 -17.55 -15.34 7.25
C ALA A 278 -16.09 -15.81 7.36
N LEU A 279 -15.21 -14.98 7.94
CA LEU A 279 -13.81 -15.32 8.16
C LEU A 279 -13.65 -16.45 9.18
N ALA A 280 -14.44 -16.41 10.27
CA ALA A 280 -14.46 -17.47 11.27
C ALA A 280 -14.89 -18.80 10.67
N ASN A 281 -15.95 -18.81 9.85
CA ASN A 281 -16.40 -20.03 9.17
C ASN A 281 -15.37 -20.59 8.17
N THR A 282 -14.47 -19.74 7.68
CA THR A 282 -13.47 -20.12 6.66
C THR A 282 -12.24 -20.78 7.28
N PHE A 283 -11.80 -20.31 8.45
CA PHE A 283 -10.54 -20.77 9.05
C PHE A 283 -10.70 -21.36 10.45
N ILE A 284 -11.77 -21.07 11.18
CA ILE A 284 -11.90 -21.38 12.62
C ILE A 284 -12.75 -22.64 12.85
N THR A 285 -13.74 -22.94 12.01
CA THR A 285 -14.48 -24.21 12.09
C THR A 285 -13.69 -25.36 11.45
N PRO A 286 -13.54 -26.52 12.12
CA PRO A 286 -12.98 -27.70 11.46
C PRO A 286 -13.88 -28.13 10.31
N ALA A 287 -13.28 -28.61 9.22
CA ALA A 287 -14.05 -29.25 8.15
C ALA A 287 -14.93 -30.36 8.76
N PRO A 288 -16.21 -30.47 8.37
CA PRO A 288 -17.00 -31.63 8.76
C PRO A 288 -16.32 -32.88 8.22
N GLU A 289 -16.16 -33.88 9.11
CA GLU A 289 -15.59 -35.21 8.84
C GLU A 289 -16.28 -35.91 7.66
#